data_AF-A0A967WNK4-F1
#
_entry.id   AF-A0A967WNK4-F1
#
_cell.length_a   1.000
_cell.length_b   1.000
_cell.length_c   1.000
_cell.angle_alpha   90.00
_cell.angle_beta   90.00
_cell.angle_gamma   90.00
#
_symmetry.space_group_name_H-M   'P 1'
#
loop_
_entity.id
_entity.type
_entity.pdbx_description
1 polymer ?
#
loop_
_entity_poly.entity_id
_entity_poly.type
_entity_poly.pdbx_seq_one_letter_code
_entity_poly.pdbx_strand_id
1 'polypeptide(L)'
;MIDLHGGLNDLDAGVIRAVSDDAIRSDPLRALRAVRQAAQLGFTLASETEALIRRDGVALANVSAERICDELSKLLACASSAPYLFELDRLGLLVTILPELEPLRDLRQSPPHQHAVLQHSLETVAALEFLLGELGYTAASREGTGNEPLGAGPELGSLLDYAGKIGEHLDAVVSDTRRRVVVLKMAALLHDVGKAGARSVDGDERIRFLGHEQAGSRVAGLSLQRLRFSSAEARLVETIVRCHMRPLTLASQDRVSTRALYRFFRDAGDAGVDVLLLSLADHLATYAVPSGGSGWQPLVGSRWLVWSCGC
;
A
#
# COMPACT_ATOMS: atom_id res chain seq x y z
N MET A 1 -8.75 21.53 -31.85
CA MET A 1 -7.99 20.49 -31.15
C MET A 1 -7.27 19.66 -32.20
N ILE A 2 -6.01 19.26 -31.96
CA ILE A 2 -5.24 18.40 -32.89
C ILE A 2 -5.09 17.03 -32.20
N ASP A 3 -5.63 15.98 -32.80
CA ASP A 3 -5.57 14.60 -32.31
C ASP A 3 -5.09 13.67 -33.44
N LEU A 4 -3.78 13.41 -33.48
CA LEU A 4 -3.15 12.59 -34.52
C LEU A 4 -3.16 11.09 -34.22
N HIS A 5 -3.49 10.71 -32.99
CA HIS A 5 -3.35 9.35 -32.49
C HIS A 5 -4.68 8.74 -32.02
N GLY A 6 -5.80 9.46 -32.16
CA GLY A 6 -7.12 9.01 -31.70
C GLY A 6 -7.27 9.08 -30.18
N GLY A 7 -6.54 9.97 -29.52
CA GLY A 7 -6.54 10.13 -28.07
C GLY A 7 -7.91 10.50 -27.50
N LEU A 8 -8.77 11.17 -28.26
CA LEU A 8 -10.15 11.42 -27.84
C LEU A 8 -10.95 10.12 -27.64
N ASN A 9 -10.79 9.16 -28.56
CA ASN A 9 -11.47 7.87 -28.43
C ASN A 9 -10.91 7.06 -27.25
N ASP A 10 -9.59 7.12 -27.02
CA ASP A 10 -8.97 6.46 -25.87
C ASP A 10 -9.40 7.11 -24.54
N LEU A 11 -9.57 8.44 -24.51
CA LEU A 11 -10.11 9.16 -23.36
C LEU A 11 -11.56 8.74 -23.06
N ASP A 12 -12.41 8.70 -24.09
CA ASP A 12 -13.80 8.26 -23.96
C ASP A 12 -13.90 6.78 -23.54
N ALA A 13 -12.95 5.95 -23.98
CA ALA A 13 -12.87 4.54 -23.62
C ALA A 13 -12.19 4.27 -22.26
N GLY A 14 -11.58 5.26 -21.63
CA GLY A 14 -10.85 5.09 -20.38
C GLY A 14 -9.58 4.24 -20.52
N VAL A 15 -8.82 4.44 -21.60
CA VAL A 15 -7.65 3.62 -21.96
C VAL A 15 -6.38 4.47 -22.05
N ILE A 16 -5.27 3.96 -21.51
CA ILE A 16 -3.93 4.51 -21.68
C ILE A 16 -3.21 3.76 -22.82
N ARG A 17 -3.03 4.45 -23.94
CA ARG A 17 -2.37 3.93 -25.14
C ARG A 17 -1.02 4.61 -25.39
N ALA A 18 0.00 3.81 -25.67
CA ALA A 18 1.29 4.33 -26.15
C ALA A 18 1.16 4.91 -27.56
N VAL A 19 1.75 6.08 -27.80
CA VAL A 19 1.67 6.78 -29.10
C VAL A 19 2.61 6.20 -30.17
N SER A 20 3.57 5.36 -29.77
CA SER A 20 4.53 4.69 -30.67
C SER A 20 5.10 3.42 -30.04
N ASP A 21 5.61 2.50 -30.87
CA ASP A 21 6.26 1.26 -30.41
C ASP A 21 7.53 1.53 -29.57
N ASP A 22 8.22 2.64 -29.81
CA ASP A 22 9.45 2.99 -29.09
C ASP A 22 9.19 3.87 -27.85
N ALA A 23 7.93 4.11 -27.50
CA ALA A 23 7.56 5.05 -26.44
C ALA A 23 8.20 4.70 -25.10
N ILE A 24 8.21 3.43 -24.70
CA ILE A 24 8.81 3.01 -23.42
C ILE A 24 10.34 2.95 -23.52
N ARG A 25 10.89 2.40 -24.60
CA ARG A 25 12.34 2.29 -24.79
C ARG A 25 13.05 3.66 -24.78
N SER A 26 12.43 4.67 -25.41
CA SER A 26 12.98 6.03 -25.47
C SER A 26 12.93 6.79 -24.14
N ASP A 27 12.01 6.46 -23.23
CA ASP A 27 11.99 6.97 -21.85
C ASP A 27 11.31 5.93 -20.93
N PRO A 28 12.08 5.04 -20.27
CA PRO A 28 11.52 3.95 -19.48
C PRO A 28 10.63 4.40 -18.32
N LEU A 29 10.75 5.65 -17.85
CA LEU A 29 9.85 6.21 -16.85
C LEU A 29 8.38 6.19 -17.31
N ARG A 30 8.14 6.22 -18.63
CA ARG A 30 6.79 6.17 -19.20
C ARG A 30 6.02 4.90 -18.83
N ALA A 31 6.73 3.81 -18.50
CA ALA A 31 6.09 2.58 -18.01
C ALA A 31 5.39 2.80 -16.65
N LEU A 32 6.13 3.34 -15.68
CA LEU A 32 5.58 3.71 -14.37
C LEU A 32 4.54 4.83 -14.52
N ARG A 33 4.83 5.81 -15.38
CA ARG A 33 3.90 6.92 -15.65
C ARG A 33 2.57 6.43 -16.20
N ALA A 34 2.55 5.45 -17.10
CA ALA A 34 1.32 4.90 -17.67
C ALA A 34 0.43 4.28 -16.58
N VAL A 35 1.00 3.48 -15.69
CA VAL A 35 0.28 2.90 -14.54
C VAL A 35 -0.21 3.99 -13.57
N ARG A 36 0.61 5.00 -13.30
CA ARG A 36 0.20 6.16 -12.47
C ARG A 36 -0.89 7.01 -13.13
N GLN A 37 -0.91 7.11 -14.46
CA GLN A 37 -1.97 7.77 -15.23
C GLN A 37 -3.27 6.99 -15.15
N ALA A 38 -3.18 5.67 -15.32
CA ALA A 38 -4.30 4.76 -15.15
C ALA A 38 -4.92 4.92 -13.76
N ALA A 39 -4.09 4.95 -12.71
CA ALA A 39 -4.53 5.18 -11.33
C ALA A 39 -5.23 6.51 -11.11
N GLN A 40 -4.67 7.60 -11.63
CA GLN A 40 -5.24 8.94 -11.45
C GLN A 40 -6.57 9.14 -12.17
N LEU A 41 -6.76 8.47 -13.31
CA LEU A 41 -7.93 8.65 -14.16
C LEU A 41 -8.98 7.54 -13.98
N GLY A 42 -8.66 6.46 -13.28
CA GLY A 42 -9.49 5.26 -13.21
C GLY A 42 -9.53 4.50 -14.55
N PHE A 43 -8.44 4.55 -15.31
CA PHE A 43 -8.33 4.00 -16.66
C PHE A 43 -7.64 2.62 -16.65
N THR A 44 -7.69 1.94 -17.78
CA THR A 44 -6.96 0.67 -18.02
C THR A 44 -5.84 0.86 -19.03
N LEU A 45 -4.87 -0.06 -19.07
CA LEU A 45 -3.82 -0.03 -20.09
C LEU A 45 -4.30 -0.77 -21.34
N ALA A 46 -4.02 -0.21 -22.53
CA ALA A 46 -4.19 -0.97 -23.77
C ALA A 46 -3.24 -2.17 -23.80
N SER A 47 -3.67 -3.30 -24.35
CA SER A 47 -2.84 -4.52 -24.39
C SER A 47 -1.50 -4.31 -25.10
N GLU A 48 -1.46 -3.45 -26.13
CA GLU A 48 -0.23 -3.07 -26.81
C GLU A 48 0.70 -2.28 -25.86
N THR A 49 0.17 -1.34 -25.08
CA THR A 49 0.93 -0.60 -24.07
C THR A 49 1.54 -1.55 -23.04
N GLU A 50 0.78 -2.53 -22.56
CA GLU A 50 1.30 -3.52 -21.62
C GLU A 50 2.43 -4.35 -22.23
N ALA A 51 2.32 -4.74 -23.50
CA ALA A 51 3.35 -5.49 -24.20
C ALA A 51 4.66 -4.68 -24.29
N LEU A 52 4.57 -3.38 -24.59
CA LEU A 52 5.72 -2.47 -24.59
C LEU A 52 6.34 -2.34 -23.20
N ILE A 53 5.50 -2.22 -22.16
CA ILE A 53 5.98 -2.15 -20.77
C ILE A 53 6.72 -3.43 -20.38
N ARG A 54 6.19 -4.62 -20.69
CA ARG A 54 6.88 -5.88 -20.38
C ARG A 54 8.19 -6.03 -21.15
N ARG A 55 8.22 -5.56 -22.41
CA ARG A 55 9.40 -5.64 -23.27
C ARG A 55 10.53 -4.72 -22.79
N ASP A 56 10.21 -3.45 -22.53
CA ASP A 56 11.22 -2.40 -22.35
C ASP A 56 11.29 -1.85 -20.91
N GLY A 57 10.30 -2.13 -20.06
CA GLY A 57 10.13 -1.55 -18.73
C GLY A 57 11.21 -1.92 -17.72
N VAL A 58 11.97 -3.00 -17.93
CA VAL A 58 13.14 -3.36 -17.10
C VAL A 58 14.20 -2.25 -17.08
N ALA A 59 14.27 -1.44 -18.15
CA ALA A 59 15.17 -0.29 -18.21
C ALA A 59 14.80 0.83 -17.23
N LEU A 60 13.66 0.73 -16.54
CA LEU A 60 13.29 1.61 -15.42
C LEU A 60 14.35 1.62 -14.33
N ALA A 61 15.09 0.52 -14.13
CA ALA A 61 16.23 0.45 -13.20
C ALA A 61 17.35 1.48 -13.49
N ASN A 62 17.43 1.97 -14.74
CA ASN A 62 18.42 2.96 -15.18
C ASN A 62 17.91 4.41 -15.09
N VAL A 63 16.64 4.61 -14.73
CA VAL A 63 16.07 5.95 -14.55
C VAL A 63 16.49 6.50 -13.18
N SER A 64 16.68 7.83 -13.09
CA SER A 64 17.07 8.45 -11.82
C SER A 64 16.04 8.16 -10.72
N ALA A 65 16.55 7.87 -9.53
CA ALA A 65 15.73 7.52 -8.37
C ALA A 65 14.74 8.63 -8.01
N GLU A 66 15.10 9.91 -8.19
CA GLU A 66 14.23 11.06 -7.95
C GLU A 66 13.01 11.05 -8.87
N ARG A 67 13.17 10.68 -10.15
CA ARG A 67 12.07 10.60 -11.12
C ARG A 67 11.16 9.42 -10.83
N ILE A 68 11.73 8.27 -10.45
CA ILE A 68 10.96 7.10 -10.01
C ILE A 68 10.17 7.44 -8.75
N CYS A 69 10.82 8.09 -7.78
CA CYS A 69 10.22 8.52 -6.54
C CYS A 69 9.03 9.46 -6.76
N ASP A 70 9.18 10.46 -7.64
CA ASP A 70 8.11 11.40 -7.99
C ASP A 70 6.88 10.68 -8.57
N GLU A 71 7.07 9.81 -9.58
CA GLU A 71 5.95 9.05 -10.17
C GLU A 71 5.33 8.06 -9.19
N LEU A 72 6.13 7.31 -8.42
CA LEU A 72 5.62 6.39 -7.40
C LEU A 72 4.82 7.12 -6.33
N SER A 73 5.30 8.29 -5.90
CA SER A 73 4.61 9.11 -4.89
C SER A 73 3.27 9.61 -5.40
N LYS A 74 3.19 10.03 -6.68
CA LYS A 74 1.94 10.42 -7.32
C LYS A 74 0.96 9.27 -7.44
N LEU A 75 1.46 8.06 -7.71
CA LEU A 75 0.65 6.84 -7.71
C LEU A 75 0.07 6.58 -6.31
N LEU A 76 0.90 6.53 -5.28
CA LEU A 76 0.48 6.28 -3.90
C LEU A 76 -0.43 7.37 -3.33
N ALA A 77 -0.30 8.61 -3.83
CA ALA A 77 -1.19 9.72 -3.47
C ALA A 77 -2.63 9.53 -3.98
N CYS A 78 -2.86 8.69 -4.99
CA CYS A 78 -4.22 8.38 -5.46
C CYS A 78 -5.05 7.77 -4.33
N ALA A 79 -6.37 8.01 -4.34
CA ALA A 79 -7.26 7.43 -3.34
C ALA A 79 -7.27 5.90 -3.43
N SER A 80 -7.35 5.37 -4.67
CA SER A 80 -7.17 3.96 -4.97
C SER A 80 -5.85 3.75 -5.71
N SER A 81 -4.84 3.23 -5.01
CA SER A 81 -3.53 2.91 -5.56
C SER A 81 -3.22 1.42 -5.53
N ALA A 82 -3.85 0.65 -4.62
CA ALA A 82 -3.54 -0.76 -4.45
C ALA A 82 -3.74 -1.62 -5.73
N PRO A 83 -4.85 -1.50 -6.50
CA PRO A 83 -5.01 -2.26 -7.75
C PRO A 83 -3.87 -2.01 -8.76
N TYR A 84 -3.33 -0.79 -8.75
CA TYR A 84 -2.25 -0.39 -9.65
C TYR A 84 -0.87 -0.81 -9.13
N LEU A 85 -0.71 -1.06 -7.82
CA LEU A 85 0.48 -1.73 -7.28
C LEU A 85 0.49 -3.22 -7.68
N PHE A 86 -0.66 -3.90 -7.66
CA PHE A 86 -0.79 -5.25 -8.26
C PHE A 86 -0.45 -5.24 -9.74
N GLU A 87 -0.90 -4.22 -10.47
CA GLU A 87 -0.59 -4.04 -11.88
C GLU A 87 0.92 -3.81 -12.12
N LEU A 88 1.59 -3.00 -11.29
CA LEU A 88 3.06 -2.86 -11.32
C LEU A 88 3.76 -4.20 -11.11
N ASP A 89 3.27 -5.04 -10.20
CA ASP A 89 3.85 -6.37 -9.96
C ASP A 89 3.64 -7.30 -11.17
N ARG A 90 2.42 -7.35 -11.71
CA ARG A 90 2.07 -8.13 -12.90
C ARG A 90 2.89 -7.75 -14.14
N LEU A 91 3.29 -6.48 -14.24
CA LEU A 91 4.13 -5.94 -15.31
C LEU A 91 5.64 -6.09 -15.02
N GLY A 92 6.04 -6.59 -13.85
CA GLY A 92 7.43 -6.73 -13.42
C GLY A 92 8.10 -5.41 -12.99
N LEU A 93 7.34 -4.32 -12.94
CA LEU A 93 7.85 -3.00 -12.58
C LEU A 93 8.04 -2.83 -11.07
N LEU A 94 7.19 -3.47 -10.25
CA LEU A 94 7.23 -3.29 -8.79
C LEU A 94 8.60 -3.69 -8.22
N VAL A 95 9.09 -4.87 -8.58
CA VAL A 95 10.39 -5.38 -8.12
C VAL A 95 11.58 -4.75 -8.85
N THR A 96 11.35 -4.12 -10.00
CA THR A 96 12.35 -3.24 -10.62
C THR A 96 12.57 -1.98 -9.77
N ILE A 97 11.50 -1.44 -9.17
CA ILE A 97 11.57 -0.24 -8.31
C ILE A 97 12.02 -0.60 -6.88
N LEU A 98 11.48 -1.69 -6.34
CA LEU A 98 11.70 -2.21 -4.98
C LEU A 98 12.18 -3.68 -5.05
N PRO A 99 13.44 -3.94 -5.46
CA PRO A 99 14.01 -5.29 -5.53
C PRO A 99 13.95 -6.06 -4.21
N GLU A 100 13.85 -5.37 -3.07
CA GLU A 100 13.71 -5.96 -1.75
C GLU A 100 12.40 -6.75 -1.56
N LEU A 101 11.42 -6.54 -2.44
CA LEU A 101 10.14 -7.27 -2.46
C LEU A 101 10.24 -8.62 -3.18
N GLU A 102 11.20 -8.83 -4.08
CA GLU A 102 11.29 -10.07 -4.86
C GLU A 102 11.47 -11.33 -3.98
N PRO A 103 12.31 -11.33 -2.93
CA PRO A 103 12.42 -12.48 -2.02
C PRO A 103 11.12 -12.83 -1.28
N LEU A 104 10.12 -11.95 -1.28
CA LEU A 104 8.83 -12.15 -0.61
C LEU A 104 7.80 -12.84 -1.50
N ARG A 105 8.04 -12.91 -2.82
CA ARG A 105 7.07 -13.38 -3.83
C ARG A 105 6.51 -14.76 -3.54
N ASP A 106 7.40 -15.70 -3.25
CA ASP A 106 7.05 -17.10 -2.96
C ASP A 106 7.22 -17.45 -1.47
N LEU A 107 7.47 -16.44 -0.63
CA LEU A 107 7.70 -16.66 0.79
C LEU A 107 6.37 -16.95 1.49
N ARG A 108 6.14 -18.23 1.76
CA ARG A 108 4.91 -18.69 2.44
C ARG A 108 4.91 -18.33 3.92
N GLN A 109 3.70 -18.09 4.44
CA GLN A 109 3.43 -17.84 5.84
C GLN A 109 2.57 -18.97 6.42
N SER A 110 2.65 -19.17 7.74
CA SER A 110 1.79 -20.10 8.44
C SER A 110 0.35 -19.55 8.51
N PRO A 111 -0.68 -20.42 8.61
CA PRO A 111 -2.05 -20.01 8.89
C PRO A 111 -2.11 -19.03 10.08
N PRO A 112 -3.01 -18.03 10.07
CA PRO A 112 -4.16 -17.90 9.17
C PRO A 112 -3.88 -17.23 7.81
N HIS A 113 -2.63 -16.82 7.55
CA HIS A 113 -2.25 -16.22 6.26
C HIS A 113 -2.54 -17.19 5.11
N GLN A 114 -3.16 -16.67 4.05
CA GLN A 114 -3.53 -17.43 2.86
C GLN A 114 -2.59 -17.17 1.69
N HIS A 115 -1.83 -16.07 1.77
CA HIS A 115 -0.99 -15.57 0.69
C HIS A 115 0.49 -15.60 1.06
N ALA A 116 1.35 -15.55 0.04
CA ALA A 116 2.76 -15.29 0.23
C ALA A 116 2.99 -13.83 0.66
N VAL A 117 4.13 -13.55 1.28
CA VAL A 117 4.41 -12.26 1.94
C VAL A 117 4.26 -11.06 0.98
N LEU A 118 4.68 -11.17 -0.28
CA LEU A 118 4.51 -10.06 -1.24
C LEU A 118 3.03 -9.75 -1.50
N GLN A 119 2.24 -10.79 -1.79
CA GLN A 119 0.82 -10.62 -2.03
C GLN A 119 0.12 -10.08 -0.78
N HIS A 120 0.42 -10.63 0.40
CA HIS A 120 -0.06 -10.09 1.69
C HIS A 120 0.26 -8.60 1.85
N SER A 121 1.48 -8.18 1.51
CA SER A 121 1.87 -6.76 1.61
C SER A 121 1.06 -5.84 0.67
N LEU A 122 0.72 -6.31 -0.53
CA LEU A 122 -0.14 -5.59 -1.46
C LEU A 122 -1.59 -5.52 -0.96
N GLU A 123 -2.08 -6.62 -0.38
CA GLU A 123 -3.41 -6.69 0.23
C GLU A 123 -3.51 -5.81 1.48
N THR A 124 -2.44 -5.67 2.27
CA THR A 124 -2.38 -4.72 3.39
C THR A 124 -2.50 -3.27 2.93
N VAL A 125 -1.94 -2.90 1.77
CA VAL A 125 -2.16 -1.56 1.20
C VAL A 125 -3.63 -1.38 0.80
N ALA A 126 -4.25 -2.39 0.20
CA ALA A 126 -5.67 -2.34 -0.17
C ALA A 126 -6.60 -2.28 1.05
N ALA A 127 -6.32 -3.06 2.09
CA ALA A 127 -7.04 -3.03 3.36
C ALA A 127 -6.88 -1.69 4.08
N LEU A 128 -5.69 -1.06 3.99
CA LEU A 128 -5.47 0.29 4.48
C LEU A 128 -6.34 1.29 3.71
N GLU A 129 -6.35 1.25 2.37
CA GLU A 129 -7.21 2.14 1.57
C GLU A 129 -8.69 1.97 1.89
N PHE A 130 -9.16 0.73 2.09
CA PHE A 130 -10.51 0.43 2.54
C PHE A 130 -10.80 1.07 3.90
N LEU A 131 -9.96 0.79 4.91
CA LEU A 131 -10.09 1.37 6.25
C LEU A 131 -10.16 2.90 6.21
N LEU A 132 -9.31 3.54 5.41
CA LEU A 132 -9.31 4.99 5.25
C LEU A 132 -10.63 5.48 4.62
N GLY A 133 -11.18 4.76 3.64
CA GLY A 133 -12.49 5.05 3.05
C GLY A 133 -13.63 4.99 4.07
N GLU A 134 -13.64 3.96 4.93
CA GLU A 134 -14.63 3.81 6.01
C GLU A 134 -14.54 4.95 7.05
N LEU A 135 -13.34 5.50 7.26
CA LEU A 135 -13.12 6.68 8.10
C LEU A 135 -13.48 8.00 7.40
N GLY A 136 -14.06 7.95 6.19
CA GLY A 136 -14.40 9.12 5.40
C GLY A 136 -13.19 9.84 4.80
N TYR A 137 -12.00 9.24 4.84
CA TYR A 137 -10.80 9.77 4.19
C TYR A 137 -10.80 9.38 2.71
N THR A 138 -11.47 10.19 1.89
CA THR A 138 -11.73 9.96 0.47
C THR A 138 -11.02 10.99 -0.43
N ALA A 139 -11.09 10.81 -1.76
CA ALA A 139 -10.63 11.85 -2.69
C ALA A 139 -11.41 13.17 -2.51
N ALA A 140 -12.72 13.09 -2.29
CA ALA A 140 -13.60 14.25 -2.12
C ALA A 140 -13.32 15.02 -0.81
N SER A 141 -13.00 14.31 0.28
CA SER A 141 -12.61 14.92 1.56
C SER A 141 -11.30 15.70 1.46
N ARG A 142 -10.37 15.27 0.60
CA ARG A 142 -9.08 15.93 0.34
C ARG A 142 -9.21 17.22 -0.49
N GLU A 143 -10.33 17.40 -1.18
CA GLU A 143 -10.65 18.58 -2.00
C GLU A 143 -11.67 19.51 -1.33
N GLY A 144 -12.06 19.23 -0.08
CA GLY A 144 -12.99 20.07 0.70
C GLY A 144 -14.47 19.90 0.32
N THR A 145 -14.84 18.82 -0.35
CA THR A 145 -16.22 18.53 -0.77
C THR A 145 -16.80 17.35 -0.01
N GLY A 146 -17.53 17.63 1.08
CA GLY A 146 -18.41 16.69 1.80
C GLY A 146 -17.73 15.51 2.51
N ASN A 147 -17.73 15.54 3.85
CA ASN A 147 -17.34 14.42 4.70
C ASN A 147 -18.60 13.74 5.25
N GLU A 148 -19.12 12.73 4.55
CA GLU A 148 -20.04 11.77 5.17
C GLU A 148 -19.33 10.41 5.19
N PRO A 149 -19.06 9.82 6.37
CA PRO A 149 -18.53 8.47 6.47
C PRO A 149 -19.42 7.50 5.70
N LEU A 150 -18.84 6.75 4.77
CA LEU A 150 -19.53 5.62 4.15
C LEU A 150 -19.71 4.58 5.25
N GLY A 151 -20.93 4.52 5.81
CA GLY A 151 -21.29 3.83 7.05
C GLY A 151 -20.45 2.61 7.39
N ALA A 152 -19.49 2.82 8.28
CA ALA A 152 -18.66 1.75 8.81
C ALA A 152 -19.51 0.77 9.63
N GLY A 153 -19.16 -0.51 9.56
CA GLY A 153 -19.75 -1.52 10.43
C GLY A 153 -19.60 -1.15 11.92
N PRO A 154 -20.43 -1.72 12.82
CA PRO A 154 -20.49 -1.35 14.25
C PRO A 154 -19.15 -1.47 15.01
N GLU A 155 -18.15 -2.14 14.43
CA GLU A 155 -16.84 -2.41 15.01
C GLU A 155 -15.85 -1.22 14.91
N LEU A 156 -16.03 -0.32 13.94
CA LEU A 156 -15.20 0.89 13.79
C LEU A 156 -15.75 2.10 14.56
N GLY A 157 -16.86 1.94 15.28
CA GLY A 157 -17.62 3.02 15.91
C GLY A 157 -16.77 3.96 16.78
N SER A 158 -15.88 3.42 17.62
CA SER A 158 -15.00 4.26 18.45
C SER A 158 -13.87 4.95 17.67
N LEU A 159 -13.51 4.45 16.49
CA LEU A 159 -12.49 5.05 15.63
C LEU A 159 -13.07 6.22 14.81
N LEU A 160 -14.37 6.15 14.46
CA LEU A 160 -15.09 7.24 13.78
C LEU A 160 -15.09 8.54 14.57
N ASP A 161 -15.12 8.48 15.91
CA ASP A 161 -14.99 9.66 16.79
C ASP A 161 -13.68 10.43 16.56
N TYR A 162 -12.66 9.77 16.00
CA TYR A 162 -11.35 10.34 15.68
C TYR A 162 -11.13 10.56 14.19
N ALA A 163 -12.10 10.27 13.32
CA ALA A 163 -11.95 10.33 11.87
C ALA A 163 -11.38 11.67 11.38
N GLY A 164 -11.89 12.80 11.89
CA GLY A 164 -11.38 14.12 11.52
C GLY A 164 -9.91 14.33 11.89
N LYS A 165 -9.50 13.94 13.10
CA LYS A 165 -8.11 14.03 13.57
C LYS A 165 -7.18 13.09 12.81
N ILE A 166 -7.67 11.90 12.45
CA ILE A 166 -6.94 10.96 11.61
C ILE A 166 -6.75 11.56 10.21
N GLY A 167 -7.78 12.20 9.64
CA GLY A 167 -7.67 12.92 8.37
C GLY A 167 -6.60 14.01 8.41
N GLU A 168 -6.63 14.89 9.42
CA GLU A 168 -5.62 15.92 9.66
C GLU A 168 -4.20 15.33 9.78
N HIS A 169 -4.07 14.23 10.53
CA HIS A 169 -2.80 13.49 10.69
C HIS A 169 -2.28 12.97 9.35
N LEU A 170 -3.15 12.40 8.50
CA LEU A 170 -2.79 11.83 7.21
C LEU A 170 -2.47 12.88 6.14
N ASP A 171 -3.10 14.05 6.21
CA ASP A 171 -2.85 15.17 5.30
C ASP A 171 -1.62 16.01 5.68
N ALA A 172 -1.13 15.89 6.92
CA ALA A 172 0.11 16.52 7.34
C ALA A 172 1.28 16.18 6.41
N VAL A 173 2.08 17.18 6.06
CA VAL A 173 3.23 17.02 5.17
C VAL A 173 4.47 16.61 5.97
N VAL A 174 5.13 15.52 5.55
CA VAL A 174 6.37 15.05 6.16
C VAL A 174 7.55 15.80 5.52
N SER A 175 8.22 16.64 6.30
CA SER A 175 9.43 17.39 5.88
C SER A 175 9.24 18.20 4.58
N ASP A 176 8.07 18.83 4.41
CA ASP A 176 7.71 19.69 3.28
C ASP A 176 7.70 19.00 1.90
N THR A 177 7.68 17.66 1.87
CA THR A 177 7.75 16.89 0.61
C THR A 177 6.41 16.25 0.25
N ARG A 178 5.90 15.35 1.09
CA ARG A 178 4.72 14.52 0.78
C ARG A 178 3.77 14.43 1.96
N ARG A 179 2.49 14.23 1.66
CA ARG A 179 1.49 13.94 2.69
C ARG A 179 1.82 12.61 3.39
N ARG A 180 1.55 12.55 4.68
CA ARG A 180 1.85 11.38 5.53
C ARG A 180 1.22 10.09 5.01
N VAL A 181 0.01 10.15 4.45
CA VAL A 181 -0.64 8.98 3.82
C VAL A 181 0.21 8.27 2.76
N VAL A 182 1.00 9.00 1.97
CA VAL A 182 1.89 8.40 0.95
C VAL A 182 3.00 7.60 1.63
N VAL A 183 3.55 8.15 2.72
CA VAL A 183 4.58 7.51 3.53
C VAL A 183 4.02 6.28 4.26
N LEU A 184 2.78 6.37 4.74
CA LEU A 184 2.08 5.25 5.38
C LEU A 184 1.81 4.11 4.40
N LYS A 185 1.36 4.38 3.17
CA LYS A 185 1.19 3.34 2.14
C LYS A 185 2.52 2.68 1.76
N MET A 186 3.61 3.46 1.70
CA MET A 186 4.95 2.92 1.51
C MET A 186 5.38 2.02 2.69
N ALA A 187 5.07 2.41 3.92
CA ALA A 187 5.32 1.57 5.09
C ALA A 187 4.48 0.29 5.07
N ALA A 188 3.22 0.36 4.64
CA ALA A 188 2.35 -0.81 4.49
C ALA A 188 2.90 -1.80 3.47
N LEU A 189 3.38 -1.33 2.32
CA LEU A 189 3.99 -2.18 1.30
C LEU A 189 5.28 -2.86 1.77
N LEU A 190 6.02 -2.24 2.71
CA LEU A 190 7.32 -2.71 3.19
C LEU A 190 7.28 -3.33 4.59
N HIS A 191 6.12 -3.41 5.26
CA HIS A 191 6.04 -3.73 6.69
C HIS A 191 6.67 -5.08 7.05
N ASP A 192 6.55 -6.03 6.12
CA ASP A 192 6.99 -7.41 6.28
C ASP A 192 8.28 -7.75 5.51
N VAL A 193 8.97 -6.77 4.93
CA VAL A 193 10.16 -7.00 4.09
C VAL A 193 11.28 -7.75 4.83
N GLY A 194 11.32 -7.63 6.17
CA GLY A 194 12.28 -8.34 7.02
C GLY A 194 12.08 -9.86 7.07
N LYS A 195 10.90 -10.38 6.68
CA LYS A 195 10.61 -11.82 6.71
C LYS A 195 11.53 -12.62 5.79
N ALA A 196 12.01 -12.03 4.69
CA ALA A 196 12.96 -12.67 3.77
C ALA A 196 14.22 -13.22 4.47
N GLY A 197 14.77 -12.46 5.43
CA GLY A 197 15.99 -12.83 6.15
C GLY A 197 15.75 -13.51 7.51
N ALA A 198 14.50 -13.59 7.98
CA ALA A 198 14.17 -14.00 9.35
C ALA A 198 13.45 -15.36 9.44
N ARG A 199 13.37 -16.10 8.32
CA ARG A 199 12.63 -17.37 8.26
C ARG A 199 13.27 -18.44 9.16
N SER A 200 12.46 -18.97 10.07
CA SER A 200 12.77 -20.15 10.89
C SER A 200 11.59 -21.12 10.86
N VAL A 201 11.87 -22.41 10.99
CA VAL A 201 10.84 -23.46 11.11
C VAL A 201 10.98 -24.06 12.49
N ASP A 202 9.90 -24.10 13.26
CA ASP A 202 9.88 -24.73 14.59
C ASP A 202 9.65 -26.25 14.51
N GLY A 203 9.65 -26.91 15.66
CA GLY A 203 9.45 -28.37 15.75
C GLY A 203 8.07 -28.86 15.31
N ASP A 204 7.09 -27.96 15.15
CA ASP A 204 5.71 -28.25 14.72
C ASP A 204 5.48 -27.86 13.24
N GLU A 205 6.56 -27.71 12.47
CA GLU A 205 6.56 -27.27 11.06
C GLU A 205 5.97 -25.86 10.82
N ARG A 206 5.76 -25.07 11.88
CA ARG A 206 5.27 -23.70 11.74
C ARG A 206 6.42 -22.77 11.37
N ILE A 207 6.21 -22.01 10.31
CA ILE A 207 7.12 -20.95 9.90
C ILE A 207 6.97 -19.77 10.86
N ARG A 208 8.09 -19.32 11.44
CA ARG A 208 8.19 -18.13 12.28
C ARG A 208 9.23 -17.17 11.71
N PHE A 209 8.99 -15.87 11.91
CA PHE A 209 9.88 -14.79 11.47
C PHE A 209 10.35 -13.96 12.67
N LEU A 210 11.29 -14.50 13.45
CA LEU A 210 11.74 -13.85 14.68
C LEU A 210 12.61 -12.64 14.38
N GLY A 211 12.27 -11.47 14.94
CA GLY A 211 13.04 -10.23 14.76
C GLY A 211 12.90 -9.59 13.37
N HIS A 212 11.91 -10.02 12.58
CA HIS A 212 11.68 -9.47 11.24
C HIS A 212 11.31 -7.99 11.27
N GLU A 213 10.72 -7.50 12.37
CA GLU A 213 10.41 -6.09 12.57
C GLU A 213 11.67 -5.22 12.60
N GLN A 214 12.74 -5.70 13.25
CA GLN A 214 14.00 -4.97 13.36
C GLN A 214 14.81 -5.04 12.07
N ALA A 215 14.83 -6.20 11.41
CA ALA A 215 15.45 -6.40 10.10
C ALA A 215 14.72 -5.60 9.02
N GLY A 216 13.39 -5.68 8.99
CA GLY A 216 12.51 -5.00 8.05
C GLY A 216 12.59 -3.49 8.16
N SER A 217 12.63 -2.95 9.39
CA SER A 217 12.84 -1.52 9.63
C SER A 217 14.10 -1.00 8.91
N ARG A 218 15.23 -1.71 9.07
CA ARG A 218 16.49 -1.35 8.40
C ARG A 218 16.39 -1.45 6.87
N VAL A 219 15.80 -2.52 6.34
CA VAL A 219 15.65 -2.70 4.90
C VAL A 219 14.77 -1.61 4.30
N ALA A 220 13.62 -1.33 4.92
CA ALA A 220 12.71 -0.29 4.46
C ALA A 220 13.36 1.10 4.44
N GLY A 221 14.12 1.45 5.48
CA GLY A 221 14.89 2.70 5.53
C GLY A 221 15.90 2.82 4.38
N LEU A 222 16.64 1.74 4.09
CA LEU A 222 17.59 1.70 2.98
C LEU A 222 16.89 1.82 1.61
N SER A 223 15.73 1.18 1.43
CA SER A 223 14.93 1.30 0.21
C SER A 223 14.46 2.73 -0.02
N LEU A 224 13.98 3.42 1.03
CA LEU A 224 13.58 4.82 0.92
C LEU A 224 14.77 5.75 0.59
N GLN A 225 15.94 5.51 1.20
CA GLN A 225 17.15 6.26 0.88
C GLN A 225 17.60 6.04 -0.58
N ARG A 226 17.55 4.80 -1.07
CA ARG A 226 17.84 4.43 -2.47
C ARG A 226 16.90 5.14 -3.43
N LEU A 227 15.61 5.22 -3.08
CA LEU A 227 14.57 5.94 -3.81
C LEU A 227 14.54 7.45 -3.53
N ARG A 228 15.53 8.02 -2.83
CA ARG A 228 15.64 9.47 -2.61
C ARG A 228 14.45 10.10 -1.89
N PHE A 229 13.75 9.33 -1.03
CA PHE A 229 12.89 9.91 -0.02
C PHE A 229 13.75 10.70 0.99
N SER A 230 13.14 11.71 1.62
CA SER A 230 13.80 12.50 2.65
C SER A 230 14.16 11.64 3.86
N SER A 231 15.19 12.05 4.60
CA SER A 231 15.59 11.38 5.84
C SER A 231 14.48 11.33 6.88
N ALA A 232 13.54 12.29 6.86
CA ALA A 232 12.38 12.29 7.74
C ALA A 232 11.36 11.21 7.35
N GLU A 233 11.04 11.08 6.06
CA GLU A 233 10.17 10.03 5.54
C GLU A 233 10.76 8.64 5.81
N ALA A 234 12.07 8.45 5.58
CA ALA A 234 12.78 7.21 5.87
C ALA A 234 12.65 6.82 7.36
N ARG A 235 12.90 7.76 8.29
CA ARG A 235 12.77 7.50 9.73
C ARG A 235 11.33 7.21 10.18
N LEU A 236 10.34 7.83 9.55
CA LEU A 236 8.94 7.56 9.81
C LEU A 236 8.62 6.11 9.40
N VAL A 237 8.97 5.69 8.18
CA VAL A 237 8.78 4.31 7.74
C VAL A 237 9.54 3.33 8.62
N GLU A 238 10.81 3.58 8.93
CA GLU A 238 11.60 2.74 9.85
C GLU A 238 10.89 2.51 11.18
N THR A 239 10.28 3.57 11.75
CA THR A 239 9.57 3.49 13.02
C THR A 239 8.26 2.73 12.89
N ILE A 240 7.49 2.98 11.83
CA ILE A 240 6.23 2.27 11.55
C ILE A 240 6.51 0.77 11.42
N VAL A 241 7.47 0.40 10.56
CA VAL A 241 7.85 -1.00 10.31
C VAL A 241 8.42 -1.65 11.58
N ARG A 242 9.23 -0.96 12.38
CA ARG A 242 9.74 -1.53 13.64
C ARG A 242 8.64 -1.82 14.66
N CYS A 243 7.55 -1.05 14.65
CA CYS A 243 6.50 -1.12 15.66
C CYS A 243 5.20 -1.82 15.18
N HIS A 244 5.12 -2.26 13.93
CA HIS A 244 3.86 -2.73 13.32
C HIS A 244 3.21 -3.93 14.04
N MET A 245 3.99 -4.83 14.64
CA MET A 245 3.42 -5.96 15.42
C MET A 245 2.95 -5.59 16.82
N ARG A 246 3.31 -4.40 17.34
CA ARG A 246 3.09 -4.06 18.75
C ARG A 246 1.60 -3.94 19.10
N PRO A 247 0.74 -3.28 18.31
CA PRO A 247 -0.69 -3.26 18.59
C PRO A 247 -1.31 -4.66 18.64
N LEU A 248 -0.98 -5.52 17.68
CA LEU A 248 -1.46 -6.92 17.66
C LEU A 248 -1.00 -7.69 18.91
N THR A 249 0.26 -7.52 19.31
CA THR A 249 0.82 -8.14 20.53
C THR A 249 0.18 -7.61 21.82
N LEU A 250 -0.26 -6.36 21.83
CA LEU A 250 -1.00 -5.81 22.96
C LEU A 250 -2.45 -6.33 22.97
N ALA A 251 -3.11 -6.38 21.82
CA ALA A 251 -4.47 -6.86 21.67
C ALA A 251 -4.62 -8.36 21.99
N SER A 252 -3.56 -9.16 21.84
CA SER A 252 -3.56 -10.58 22.21
C SER A 252 -3.48 -10.84 23.73
N GLN A 253 -3.41 -9.80 24.56
CA GLN A 253 -3.36 -9.91 26.02
C GLN A 253 -4.77 -9.73 26.60
N ASP A 254 -5.10 -10.49 27.66
CA ASP A 254 -6.40 -10.38 28.35
C ASP A 254 -6.72 -8.95 28.82
N ARG A 255 -5.68 -8.19 29.20
CA ARG A 255 -5.80 -6.80 29.65
C ARG A 255 -4.60 -5.99 29.23
N VAL A 256 -4.84 -4.88 28.54
CA VAL A 256 -3.80 -3.92 28.19
C VAL A 256 -3.66 -2.89 29.32
N SER A 257 -2.50 -2.88 29.98
CA SER A 257 -2.23 -1.91 31.05
C SER A 257 -1.93 -0.50 30.49
N THR A 258 -2.27 0.55 31.24
CA THR A 258 -1.92 1.94 30.91
C THR A 258 -0.41 2.12 30.71
N ARG A 259 0.42 1.40 31.48
CA ARG A 259 1.88 1.42 31.34
C ARG A 259 2.34 0.85 30.00
N ALA A 260 1.68 -0.20 29.51
CA ALA A 260 1.98 -0.79 28.21
C ALA A 260 1.58 0.14 27.07
N LEU A 261 0.40 0.78 27.15
CA LEU A 261 -0.04 1.81 26.19
C LEU A 261 0.93 2.99 26.16
N TYR A 262 1.32 3.50 27.33
CA TYR A 262 2.29 4.60 27.43
C TYR A 262 3.62 4.24 26.79
N ARG A 263 4.16 3.04 27.06
CA ARG A 263 5.39 2.56 26.42
C ARG A 263 5.24 2.47 24.91
N PHE A 264 4.10 1.99 24.41
CA PHE A 264 3.83 1.94 22.98
C PHE A 264 3.95 3.31 22.33
N PHE A 265 3.17 4.28 22.79
CA PHE A 265 3.18 5.64 22.22
C PHE A 265 4.52 6.36 22.44
N ARG A 266 5.21 6.10 23.56
CA ARG A 266 6.56 6.65 23.78
C ARG A 266 7.56 6.13 22.75
N ASP A 267 7.59 4.83 22.46
CA ASP A 267 8.59 4.29 21.52
C ASP A 267 8.20 4.49 20.04
N ALA A 268 6.89 4.52 19.73
CA ALA A 268 6.40 4.85 18.39
C ALA A 268 6.48 6.35 18.10
N GLY A 269 6.42 7.19 19.14
CA GLY A 269 6.43 8.64 19.03
C GLY A 269 5.31 9.14 18.12
N ASP A 270 5.68 10.05 17.21
CA ASP A 270 4.80 10.65 16.23
C ASP A 270 4.25 9.68 15.17
N ALA A 271 4.76 8.43 15.11
CA ALA A 271 4.24 7.38 14.25
C ALA A 271 3.13 6.55 14.90
N GLY A 272 2.72 6.86 16.13
CA GLY A 272 1.79 6.02 16.90
C GLY A 272 0.47 5.74 16.18
N VAL A 273 -0.14 6.75 15.58
CA VAL A 273 -1.40 6.62 14.82
C VAL A 273 -1.18 5.80 13.54
N ASP A 274 -0.08 6.05 12.82
CA ASP A 274 0.29 5.30 11.61
C ASP A 274 0.45 3.80 11.88
N VAL A 275 1.10 3.46 13.00
CA VAL A 275 1.29 2.08 13.43
C VAL A 275 -0.06 1.42 13.74
N LEU A 276 -0.99 2.12 14.41
CA LEU A 276 -2.32 1.58 14.69
C LEU A 276 -3.13 1.32 13.42
N LEU A 277 -3.12 2.26 12.48
CA LEU A 277 -3.80 2.12 11.18
C LEU A 277 -3.20 0.96 10.37
N LEU A 278 -1.86 0.86 10.32
CA LEU A 278 -1.19 -0.24 9.65
C LEU A 278 -1.51 -1.59 10.30
N SER A 279 -1.47 -1.69 11.63
CA SER A 279 -1.80 -2.96 12.31
C SER A 279 -3.23 -3.40 12.07
N LEU A 280 -4.18 -2.47 11.98
CA LEU A 280 -5.57 -2.79 11.65
C LEU A 280 -5.70 -3.25 10.19
N ALA A 281 -5.05 -2.56 9.25
CA ALA A 281 -5.01 -2.96 7.85
C ALA A 281 -4.37 -4.34 7.66
N ASP A 282 -3.27 -4.63 8.36
CA ASP A 282 -2.57 -5.92 8.34
C ASP A 282 -3.44 -7.06 8.90
N HIS A 283 -4.16 -6.78 9.99
CA HIS A 283 -5.17 -7.69 10.53
C HIS A 283 -6.28 -7.96 9.52
N LEU A 284 -6.83 -6.92 8.88
CA LEU A 284 -7.86 -7.07 7.86
C LEU A 284 -7.34 -7.89 6.65
N ALA A 285 -6.14 -7.63 6.16
CA ALA A 285 -5.54 -8.41 5.06
C ALA A 285 -5.33 -9.89 5.45
N THR A 286 -5.04 -10.16 6.72
CA THR A 286 -4.83 -11.54 7.21
C THR A 286 -6.14 -12.33 7.35
N TYR A 287 -7.22 -11.68 7.80
CA TYR A 287 -8.45 -12.37 8.23
C TYR A 287 -9.70 -12.07 7.38
N ALA A 288 -9.78 -10.91 6.73
CA ALA A 288 -10.92 -10.53 5.91
C ALA A 288 -10.76 -11.14 4.50
N VAL A 289 -11.29 -12.36 4.33
CA VAL A 289 -11.24 -13.11 3.07
C VAL A 289 -12.18 -12.49 2.02
N PRO A 290 -11.74 -12.12 0.80
CA PRO A 290 -12.60 -12.15 -0.38
C PRO A 290 -12.53 -13.57 -0.94
N SER A 291 -13.45 -14.43 -0.52
CA SER A 291 -13.56 -15.77 -1.06
C SER A 291 -14.10 -15.70 -2.49
N GLY A 292 -13.23 -15.87 -3.49
CA GLY A 292 -13.61 -16.24 -4.86
C GLY A 292 -13.07 -15.35 -5.97
N GLY A 293 -11.91 -15.72 -6.53
CA GLY A 293 -11.71 -15.81 -7.98
C GLY A 293 -11.97 -14.58 -8.87
N SER A 294 -11.52 -13.39 -8.48
CA SER A 294 -10.98 -12.34 -9.38
C SER A 294 -10.57 -11.16 -8.48
N GLY A 295 -9.35 -10.67 -8.65
CA GLY A 295 -8.77 -9.66 -7.77
C GLY A 295 -9.70 -8.45 -7.58
N TRP A 296 -9.97 -8.10 -6.32
CA TRP A 296 -10.48 -6.81 -5.81
C TRP A 296 -11.73 -6.15 -6.45
N GLN A 297 -12.27 -6.68 -7.55
CA GLN A 297 -13.35 -6.06 -8.33
C GLN A 297 -14.74 -6.02 -7.64
N PRO A 298 -15.09 -6.77 -6.58
CA PRO A 298 -16.40 -6.62 -5.96
C PRO A 298 -16.51 -5.51 -4.90
N LEU A 299 -15.43 -4.93 -4.37
CA LEU A 299 -15.55 -3.93 -3.29
C LEU A 299 -16.08 -2.55 -3.76
N VAL A 300 -16.22 -2.34 -5.07
CA VAL A 300 -16.77 -1.10 -5.64
C VAL A 300 -18.22 -1.27 -6.12
N GLY A 301 -18.86 -2.42 -5.88
CA GLY A 301 -20.22 -2.64 -6.34
C GLY A 301 -20.96 -3.73 -5.58
N SER A 302 -22.00 -3.31 -4.86
CA SER A 302 -23.12 -4.09 -4.31
C SER A 302 -22.92 -4.93 -3.04
N ARG A 303 -23.52 -4.40 -1.95
CA ARG A 303 -24.25 -5.08 -0.87
C ARG A 303 -23.47 -6.00 0.09
N TRP A 304 -23.03 -5.42 1.20
CA TRP A 304 -22.96 -6.08 2.50
C TRP A 304 -24.39 -6.31 3.05
N LEU A 305 -24.86 -7.56 3.04
CA LEU A 305 -26.07 -7.99 3.74
C LEU A 305 -25.78 -9.32 4.45
N VAL A 306 -25.96 -9.28 5.78
CA VAL A 306 -26.16 -10.40 6.72
C VAL A 306 -24.92 -11.17 7.16
N TRP A 307 -24.38 -10.78 8.32
CA TRP A 307 -23.96 -11.75 9.34
C TRP A 307 -25.09 -11.89 10.36
N SER A 308 -25.62 -13.11 10.47
CA SER A 308 -26.52 -13.53 11.52
C SER A 308 -25.69 -14.01 12.70
N CYS A 309 -26.04 -13.54 13.89
CA CYS A 309 -25.62 -14.11 15.17
C CYS A 309 -25.87 -15.63 15.18
N GLY A 310 -24.91 -16.39 15.69
CA GLY A 310 -25.16 -17.78 16.09
C GLY A 310 -23.91 -18.63 16.23
N CYS A 311 -23.25 -18.53 17.39
CA CYS A 311 -22.86 -19.62 18.30
C CYS A 311 -21.68 -19.19 19.19
#